data_AF-A0A847BXR3-F1
#
_entry.id   AF-A0A847BXR3-F1
#
_cell.length_a   1.000
_cell.length_b   1.000
_cell.length_c   1.000
_cell.angle_alpha   90.00
_cell.angle_beta   90.00
_cell.angle_gamma   90.00
#
_symmetry.space_group_name_H-M   'P 1'
#
loop_
_entity.id
_entity.type
_entity.pdbx_description
1 polymer ?
#
loop_
_entity_poly.entity_id
_entity_poly.type
_entity_poly.pdbx_seq_one_letter_code
_entity_poly.pdbx_strand_id
1 'polypeptide(L)'
;MLKEKIRNEIERFVQASMEEGRFATNWGKPPVAFAAAGDPLFVELKKAVSDSHALPVDLLPGARTVIAYFLPFERSTGHGNLSGFLASRSWAQAYVDTNVLIGKLGSHLEGFLRVRGHGAFAPPATHNFDSHRLISDWSHRHVAFIAGLGRFGVNRMLITEKGCCGRIGSLVTSLPLAPDPRPVGEFCLYRHDGSCLECVKHCRVEALSVEDYDRRKCYGVCLQNEEEYREMGKADVCGKCLTEVPCSWVNPAAHSTRE
;
A
#
# COMPACT_ATOMS: atom_id res chain seq x y z
N MET A 1 17.45 3.58 18.71
CA MET A 1 17.96 2.93 17.48
C MET A 1 17.49 3.71 16.26
N LEU A 2 18.19 3.65 15.11
CA LEU A 2 17.86 4.46 13.93
C LEU A 2 16.52 4.09 13.25
N LYS A 3 16.12 2.81 13.30
CA LYS A 3 14.78 2.36 12.84
C LYS A 3 13.66 3.10 13.56
N GLU A 4 13.73 3.20 14.89
CA GLU A 4 12.74 3.93 15.69
C GLU A 4 12.70 5.43 15.35
N LYS A 5 13.85 6.05 15.06
CA LYS A 5 13.87 7.44 14.61
C LYS A 5 13.12 7.61 13.29
N ILE A 6 13.25 6.68 12.36
CA ILE A 6 12.52 6.71 11.08
C ILE A 6 11.03 6.46 11.29
N ARG A 7 10.66 5.48 12.13
CA ARG A 7 9.26 5.20 12.50
C ARG A 7 8.58 6.44 13.09
N ASN A 8 9.23 7.04 14.09
CA ASN A 8 8.73 8.24 14.74
C ASN A 8 8.67 9.44 13.79
N GLU A 9 9.63 9.55 12.85
CA GLU A 9 9.62 10.64 11.87
C GLU A 9 8.46 10.52 10.88
N ILE A 10 8.17 9.31 10.40
CA ILE A 10 7.00 9.03 9.56
C ILE A 10 5.71 9.37 10.33
N GLU A 11 5.58 8.87 11.56
CA GLU A 11 4.41 9.14 12.40
C GLU A 11 4.22 10.65 12.65
N ARG A 12 5.30 11.35 13.02
CA ARG A 12 5.29 12.80 13.24
C ARG A 12 4.89 13.58 11.99
N PHE A 13 5.41 13.19 10.82
CA PHE A 13 5.08 13.85 9.56
C PHE A 13 3.61 13.68 9.19
N VAL A 14 3.06 12.46 9.36
CA VAL A 14 1.65 12.17 9.11
C VAL A 14 0.75 12.94 10.08
N GLN A 15 1.10 12.97 11.37
CA GLN A 15 0.38 13.76 12.38
C GLN A 15 0.37 15.25 12.05
N ALA A 16 1.54 15.83 11.78
CA ALA A 16 1.65 17.24 11.42
C ALA A 16 0.84 17.57 10.14
N SER A 17 0.82 16.67 9.15
CA SER A 17 0.04 16.86 7.92
C SER A 17 -1.46 16.96 8.16
N MET A 18 -1.97 16.25 9.19
CA MET A 18 -3.38 16.34 9.61
C MET A 18 -3.64 17.63 10.40
N GLU A 19 -2.74 17.99 11.32
CA GLU A 19 -2.85 19.21 12.15
C GLU A 19 -2.81 20.50 11.32
N GLU A 20 -2.04 20.52 10.22
CA GLU A 20 -1.99 21.64 9.28
C GLU A 20 -3.30 21.82 8.50
N GLY A 21 -4.24 20.86 8.55
CA GLY A 21 -5.54 20.94 7.87
C GLY A 21 -5.45 20.96 6.33
N ARG A 22 -4.34 20.48 5.76
CA ARG A 22 -4.08 20.51 4.30
C ARG A 22 -4.82 19.41 3.52
N PHE A 23 -5.39 18.44 4.22
CA PHE A 23 -6.07 17.29 3.64
C PHE A 23 -7.44 17.14 4.28
N ALA A 24 -8.41 16.66 3.51
CA ALA A 24 -9.72 16.30 4.04
C ALA A 24 -9.68 14.93 4.72
N THR A 25 -8.65 14.14 4.41
CA THR A 25 -8.45 12.77 4.89
C THR A 25 -7.58 12.76 6.14
N ASN A 26 -8.02 11.99 7.14
CA ASN A 26 -7.20 11.62 8.29
C ASN A 26 -6.65 10.21 8.12
N TRP A 27 -5.49 9.97 8.72
CA TRP A 27 -4.80 8.69 8.70
C TRP A 27 -4.54 8.18 10.12
N GLY A 28 -4.63 6.87 10.29
CA GLY A 28 -4.16 6.22 11.50
C GLY A 28 -2.63 6.16 11.57
N LYS A 29 -2.11 5.71 12.72
CA LYS A 29 -0.67 5.52 12.93
C LYS A 29 -0.07 4.57 11.88
N PRO A 30 0.94 5.01 11.09
CA PRO A 30 1.50 4.19 10.02
C PRO A 30 2.41 3.08 10.56
N PRO A 31 2.14 1.79 10.28
CA PRO A 31 3.15 0.75 10.50
C PRO A 31 4.25 0.87 9.43
N VAL A 32 5.48 0.55 9.83
CA VAL A 32 6.68 0.69 8.99
C VAL A 32 7.56 -0.54 9.13
N ALA A 33 7.98 -1.10 8.01
CA ALA A 33 8.82 -2.28 7.93
C ALA A 33 10.01 -2.07 6.99
N PHE A 34 11.05 -2.89 7.16
CA PHE A 34 12.34 -2.70 6.50
C PHE A 34 12.79 -3.99 5.82
N ALA A 35 13.15 -3.94 4.54
CA ALA A 35 13.78 -5.04 3.81
C ALA A 35 15.26 -4.75 3.54
N ALA A 36 16.09 -5.79 3.44
CA ALA A 36 17.40 -5.66 2.84
C ALA A 36 17.24 -5.42 1.33
N ALA A 37 17.95 -4.46 0.76
CA ALA A 37 17.89 -4.18 -0.68
C ALA A 37 18.35 -5.37 -1.55
N GLY A 38 19.16 -6.28 -0.98
CA GLY A 38 19.60 -7.51 -1.62
C GLY A 38 18.71 -8.73 -1.32
N ASP A 39 17.49 -8.55 -0.79
CA ASP A 39 16.57 -9.68 -0.60
C ASP A 39 16.26 -10.34 -1.96
N PRO A 40 16.44 -11.67 -2.09
CA PRO A 40 16.28 -12.37 -3.37
C PRO A 40 14.87 -12.24 -3.95
N LEU A 41 13.84 -11.97 -3.14
CA LEU A 41 12.48 -11.77 -3.62
C LEU A 41 12.33 -10.56 -4.54
N PHE A 42 13.21 -9.55 -4.47
CA PHE A 42 13.19 -8.44 -5.43
C PHE A 42 13.46 -8.92 -6.86
N VAL A 43 14.35 -9.88 -7.04
CA VAL A 43 14.63 -10.47 -8.36
C VAL A 43 13.43 -11.29 -8.83
N GLU A 44 12.76 -12.00 -7.93
CA GLU A 44 11.55 -12.77 -8.28
C GLU A 44 10.36 -11.89 -8.72
N LEU A 45 10.33 -10.61 -8.34
CA LEU A 45 9.33 -9.67 -8.87
C LEU A 45 9.45 -9.46 -10.38
N LYS A 46 10.63 -9.70 -10.97
CA LYS A 46 10.79 -9.69 -12.44
C LYS A 46 9.98 -10.78 -13.14
N LYS A 47 9.68 -11.88 -12.44
CA LYS A 47 8.81 -12.95 -12.96
C LYS A 47 7.37 -12.75 -12.52
N ALA A 48 7.16 -12.36 -11.27
CA ALA A 48 5.83 -12.30 -10.67
C ALA A 48 5.02 -11.05 -11.06
N VAL A 49 5.69 -9.94 -11.42
CA VAL A 49 5.04 -8.64 -11.71
C VAL A 49 5.27 -8.21 -13.16
N SER A 50 6.53 -8.04 -13.56
CA SER A 50 6.95 -7.66 -14.92
C SER A 50 8.45 -7.85 -15.04
N ASP A 51 8.93 -8.27 -16.21
CA ASP A 51 10.36 -8.40 -16.54
C ASP A 51 11.14 -7.08 -16.34
N SER A 52 10.46 -5.96 -16.54
CA SER A 52 10.94 -4.59 -16.32
C SER A 52 10.89 -4.10 -14.86
N HIS A 53 10.44 -4.92 -13.91
CA HIS A 53 10.37 -4.51 -12.50
C HIS A 53 11.75 -4.09 -11.97
N ALA A 54 11.82 -2.88 -11.43
CA ALA A 54 13.05 -2.26 -10.97
C ALA A 54 13.55 -2.91 -9.67
N LEU A 55 14.84 -3.26 -9.63
CA LEU A 55 15.50 -3.64 -8.41
C LEU A 55 15.82 -2.40 -7.56
N PRO A 56 15.97 -2.53 -6.23
CA PRO A 56 16.36 -1.41 -5.39
C PRO A 56 17.63 -0.69 -5.86
N VAL A 57 18.60 -1.44 -6.38
CA VAL A 57 19.86 -0.91 -6.92
C VAL A 57 19.69 -0.15 -8.24
N ASP A 58 18.64 -0.45 -9.02
CA ASP A 58 18.32 0.27 -10.26
C ASP A 58 17.78 1.67 -9.94
N LEU A 59 17.08 1.81 -8.80
CA LEU A 59 16.55 3.09 -8.32
C LEU A 59 17.59 3.94 -7.59
N LEU A 60 18.48 3.31 -6.83
CA LEU A 60 19.52 3.98 -6.06
C LEU A 60 20.80 3.15 -6.07
N PRO A 61 21.85 3.58 -6.80
CA PRO A 61 23.16 2.96 -6.70
C PRO A 61 23.64 2.90 -5.24
N GLY A 62 24.05 1.71 -4.78
CA GLY A 62 24.42 1.50 -3.38
C GLY A 62 23.25 1.35 -2.40
N ALA A 63 22.03 1.09 -2.89
CA ALA A 63 20.89 0.72 -2.06
C ALA A 63 21.25 -0.40 -1.06
N ARG A 64 20.90 -0.21 0.21
CA ARG A 64 21.12 -1.18 1.30
C ARG A 64 19.83 -1.60 1.99
N THR A 65 18.86 -0.69 2.09
CA THR A 65 17.57 -0.94 2.74
C THR A 65 16.44 -0.41 1.89
N VAL A 66 15.32 -1.13 1.89
CA VAL A 66 14.02 -0.63 1.40
C VAL A 66 13.10 -0.44 2.60
N ILE A 67 12.52 0.74 2.73
CA ILE A 67 11.59 1.10 3.80
C ILE A 67 10.19 1.15 3.20
N ALA A 68 9.26 0.41 3.77
CA ALA A 68 7.86 0.43 3.36
C ALA A 68 6.97 0.84 4.53
N TYR A 69 5.94 1.62 4.24
CA TYR A 69 4.98 2.10 5.24
C TYR A 69 3.56 2.03 4.70
N PHE A 70 2.61 1.77 5.59
CA PHE A 70 1.18 1.80 5.27
C PHE A 70 0.55 3.03 5.93
N LEU A 71 -0.28 3.73 5.18
CA LEU A 71 -1.07 4.89 5.61
C LEU A 71 -2.51 4.39 5.75
N PRO A 72 -2.90 3.87 6.93
CA PRO A 72 -4.26 3.37 7.16
C PRO A 72 -5.25 4.53 7.11
N PHE A 73 -6.35 4.33 6.41
CA PHE A 73 -7.47 5.27 6.48
C PHE A 73 -8.19 5.16 7.83
N GLU A 74 -8.92 6.19 8.21
CA GLU A 74 -9.88 6.07 9.31
C GLU A 74 -11.05 5.19 8.90
N ARG A 75 -11.68 4.54 9.89
CA ARG A 75 -12.86 3.68 9.65
C ARG A 75 -13.98 4.43 8.94
N SER A 76 -14.16 5.71 9.30
CA SER A 76 -15.12 6.64 8.69
C SER A 76 -14.90 6.83 7.18
N THR A 77 -13.66 6.80 6.70
CA THR A 77 -13.34 6.92 5.27
C THR A 77 -13.86 5.73 4.46
N GLY A 78 -13.72 4.52 5.02
CA GLY A 78 -14.29 3.31 4.42
C GLY A 78 -15.80 3.22 4.62
N HIS A 79 -16.33 3.79 5.69
CA HIS A 79 -17.74 3.79 5.97
C HIS A 79 -18.51 4.49 4.83
N GLY A 80 -19.41 3.76 4.18
CA GLY A 80 -20.15 4.23 3.00
C GLY A 80 -19.49 3.90 1.66
N ASN A 81 -18.25 3.41 1.62
CA ASN A 81 -17.67 2.94 0.35
C ASN A 81 -18.23 1.57 -0.09
N LEU A 82 -18.98 0.83 0.73
CA LEU A 82 -19.61 -0.43 0.30
C LEU A 82 -20.86 -0.21 -0.59
N SER A 83 -21.62 0.85 -0.30
CA SER A 83 -22.88 1.15 -1.00
C SER A 83 -22.63 1.75 -2.36
N GLY A 84 -23.63 1.70 -3.24
CA GLY A 84 -23.51 2.19 -4.61
C GLY A 84 -22.58 1.36 -5.50
N PHE A 85 -22.57 1.71 -6.78
CA PHE A 85 -21.73 1.06 -7.78
C PHE A 85 -20.31 1.65 -7.80
N LEU A 86 -20.21 2.97 -7.91
CA LEU A 86 -18.95 3.73 -7.86
C LEU A 86 -18.44 3.89 -6.42
N ALA A 87 -17.16 4.20 -6.25
CA ALA A 87 -16.56 4.52 -4.95
C ALA A 87 -17.30 5.67 -4.28
N SER A 88 -17.25 5.76 -2.95
CA SER A 88 -17.78 6.94 -2.27
C SER A 88 -16.86 8.14 -2.52
N ARG A 89 -17.45 9.34 -2.48
CA ARG A 89 -16.71 10.61 -2.56
C ARG A 89 -15.59 10.68 -1.52
N SER A 90 -15.83 10.22 -0.28
CA SER A 90 -14.84 10.18 0.80
C SER A 90 -13.67 9.24 0.48
N TRP A 91 -13.94 8.10 -0.17
CA TRP A 91 -12.91 7.15 -0.56
C TRP A 91 -12.07 7.67 -1.73
N ALA A 92 -12.71 8.32 -2.72
CA ALA A 92 -12.02 9.00 -3.81
C ALA A 92 -11.11 10.12 -3.29
N GLN A 93 -11.62 10.97 -2.39
CA GLN A 93 -10.81 12.02 -1.76
C GLN A 93 -9.62 11.44 -0.99
N ALA A 94 -9.83 10.38 -0.20
CA ALA A 94 -8.76 9.71 0.54
C ALA A 94 -7.69 9.12 -0.37
N TYR A 95 -8.09 8.58 -1.52
CA TYR A 95 -7.14 8.10 -2.52
C TYR A 95 -6.23 9.22 -3.03
N VAL A 96 -6.82 10.36 -3.42
CA VAL A 96 -6.09 11.53 -3.94
C VAL A 96 -5.18 12.12 -2.86
N ASP A 97 -5.73 12.43 -1.68
CA ASP A 97 -5.00 13.02 -0.56
C ASP A 97 -3.79 12.16 -0.18
N THR A 98 -3.98 10.83 -0.13
CA THR A 98 -2.92 9.93 0.29
C THR A 98 -1.83 9.77 -0.76
N ASN A 99 -2.16 9.84 -2.06
CA ASN A 99 -1.14 9.86 -3.11
C ASN A 99 -0.25 11.11 -3.01
N VAL A 100 -0.86 12.26 -2.71
CA VAL A 100 -0.12 13.51 -2.45
C VAL A 100 0.73 13.39 -1.18
N LEU A 101 0.17 12.82 -0.11
CA LEU A 101 0.90 12.59 1.15
C LEU A 101 2.11 11.67 0.96
N ILE A 102 1.98 10.57 0.20
CA ILE A 102 3.10 9.66 -0.12
C ILE A 102 4.23 10.42 -0.83
N GLY A 103 3.90 11.29 -1.79
CA GLY A 103 4.91 12.11 -2.48
C GLY A 103 5.63 13.05 -1.52
N LYS A 104 4.87 13.81 -0.71
CA LYS A 104 5.44 14.75 0.27
C LYS A 104 6.28 14.05 1.34
N LEU A 105 5.79 12.93 1.88
CA LEU A 105 6.50 12.13 2.86
C LEU A 105 7.76 11.51 2.25
N GLY A 106 7.71 11.06 0.99
CA GLY A 106 8.87 10.59 0.24
C GLY A 106 9.99 11.63 0.19
N SER A 107 9.68 12.83 -0.30
CA SER A 107 10.66 13.94 -0.37
C SER A 107 11.17 14.35 1.01
N HIS A 108 10.30 14.33 2.03
CA HIS A 108 10.69 14.61 3.41
C HIS A 108 11.70 13.58 3.94
N LEU A 109 11.44 12.29 3.73
CA LEU A 109 12.33 11.21 4.18
C LEU A 109 13.65 11.20 3.43
N GLU A 110 13.65 11.53 2.13
CA GLU A 110 14.89 11.75 1.37
C GLU A 110 15.75 12.84 2.01
N GLY A 111 15.15 14.00 2.33
CA GLY A 111 15.83 15.08 3.05
C GLY A 111 16.34 14.64 4.41
N PHE A 112 15.50 13.95 5.19
CA PHE A 112 15.81 13.44 6.52
C PHE A 112 17.02 12.48 6.52
N LEU A 113 17.12 11.61 5.51
CA LEU A 113 18.24 10.67 5.37
C LEU A 113 19.49 11.34 4.82
N ARG A 114 19.33 12.29 3.87
CA ARG A 114 20.44 13.03 3.26
C ARG A 114 21.23 13.83 4.29
N VAL A 115 20.55 14.55 5.19
CA VAL A 115 21.24 15.31 6.27
C VAL A 115 22.00 14.42 7.26
N ARG A 116 21.76 13.10 7.22
CA ARG A 116 22.46 12.08 8.01
C ARG A 116 23.52 11.32 7.19
N GLY A 117 23.82 11.78 5.97
CA GLY A 117 24.87 11.19 5.12
C GLY A 117 24.41 9.97 4.31
N HIS A 118 23.10 9.74 4.17
CA HIS A 118 22.57 8.60 3.42
C HIS A 118 21.78 9.05 2.20
N GLY A 119 22.06 8.43 1.06
CA GLY A 119 21.25 8.58 -0.16
C GLY A 119 19.91 7.89 0.02
N ALA A 120 18.88 8.44 -0.61
CA ALA A 120 17.54 7.88 -0.61
C ALA A 120 16.81 8.28 -1.88
N PHE A 121 15.89 7.41 -2.33
CA PHE A 121 15.00 7.64 -3.44
C PHE A 121 13.60 7.09 -3.11
N ALA A 122 12.58 7.92 -3.19
CA ALA A 122 11.19 7.59 -2.93
C ALA A 122 10.40 7.54 -4.25
N PRO A 123 10.02 6.35 -4.75
CA PRO A 123 9.21 6.23 -5.95
C PRO A 123 7.82 6.87 -5.77
N PRO A 124 7.25 7.50 -6.81
CA PRO A 124 5.94 8.14 -6.74
C PRO A 124 4.83 7.12 -6.44
N ALA A 125 3.69 7.60 -5.91
CA ALA A 125 2.57 6.73 -5.53
C ALA A 125 1.91 6.01 -6.71
N THR A 126 1.84 6.66 -7.88
CA THR A 126 1.08 6.16 -9.06
C THR A 126 1.69 6.53 -10.43
N HIS A 127 2.66 7.44 -10.53
CA HIS A 127 3.14 7.98 -11.81
C HIS A 127 4.04 7.06 -12.65
N ASN A 128 4.36 5.84 -12.18
CA ASN A 128 5.18 4.86 -12.90
C ASN A 128 4.35 3.73 -13.53
N PHE A 129 3.04 3.95 -13.71
CA PHE A 129 2.10 2.94 -14.21
C PHE A 129 1.92 3.04 -15.72
N ASP A 130 2.23 1.96 -16.43
CA ASP A 130 1.85 1.78 -17.83
C ASP A 130 0.35 1.47 -17.89
N SER A 131 -0.45 2.41 -18.41
CA SER A 131 -1.91 2.28 -18.52
C SER A 131 -2.38 1.29 -19.59
N HIS A 132 -1.50 0.87 -20.50
CA HIS A 132 -1.80 -0.16 -21.50
C HIS A 132 -1.53 -1.57 -20.96
N ARG A 133 -0.39 -1.75 -20.28
CA ARG A 133 -0.01 -3.04 -19.65
C ARG A 133 -0.68 -3.24 -18.29
N LEU A 134 -1.09 -2.15 -17.64
CA LEU A 134 -1.55 -2.08 -16.25
C LEU A 134 -0.50 -2.59 -15.25
N ILE A 135 0.77 -2.21 -15.47
CA ILE A 135 1.92 -2.63 -14.65
C ILE A 135 2.79 -1.40 -14.32
N SER A 136 3.27 -1.34 -13.08
CA SER A 136 4.32 -0.41 -12.65
C SER A 136 5.63 -1.15 -12.49
N ASP A 137 6.73 -0.55 -12.93
CA ASP A 137 8.08 -1.06 -12.72
C ASP A 137 8.48 -1.02 -11.23
N TRP A 138 7.74 -0.31 -10.38
CA TRP A 138 7.88 -0.39 -8.94
C TRP A 138 6.52 -0.59 -8.25
N SER A 139 6.37 -1.73 -7.59
CA SER A 139 5.16 -2.08 -6.86
C SER A 139 5.36 -1.88 -5.36
N HIS A 140 4.90 -0.75 -4.83
CA HIS A 140 4.88 -0.46 -3.38
C HIS A 140 4.30 -1.62 -2.56
N ARG A 141 3.26 -2.28 -3.09
CA ARG A 141 2.58 -3.39 -2.43
C ARG A 141 3.47 -4.63 -2.27
N HIS A 142 4.15 -5.05 -3.34
CA HIS A 142 5.06 -6.20 -3.28
C HIS A 142 6.31 -5.88 -2.46
N VAL A 143 6.84 -4.67 -2.57
CA VAL A 143 7.96 -4.20 -1.75
C VAL A 143 7.62 -4.26 -0.27
N ALA A 144 6.40 -3.84 0.10
CA ALA A 144 5.92 -3.92 1.48
C ALA A 144 5.74 -5.36 1.97
N PHE A 145 5.33 -6.29 1.11
CA PHE A 145 5.36 -7.73 1.42
C PHE A 145 6.78 -8.21 1.72
N ILE A 146 7.76 -7.85 0.87
CA ILE A 146 9.17 -8.23 1.08
C ILE A 146 9.69 -7.64 2.39
N ALA A 147 9.35 -6.40 2.71
CA ALA A 147 9.71 -5.73 3.96
C ALA A 147 9.05 -6.33 5.21
N GLY A 148 8.08 -7.23 5.06
CA GLY A 148 7.39 -7.86 6.19
C GLY A 148 6.22 -7.06 6.76
N LEU A 149 5.66 -6.13 5.98
CA LEU A 149 4.55 -5.28 6.45
C LEU A 149 3.20 -6.03 6.53
N GLY A 150 3.07 -7.16 5.84
CA GLY A 150 1.81 -7.91 5.79
C GLY A 150 1.81 -9.10 4.85
N ARG A 151 0.62 -9.63 4.57
CA ARG A 151 0.37 -10.78 3.67
C ARG A 151 -0.69 -10.46 2.63
N PHE A 152 -0.64 -11.13 1.49
CA PHE A 152 -1.59 -10.88 0.40
C PHE A 152 -2.95 -11.55 0.64
N GLY A 153 -4.02 -10.79 0.47
CA GLY A 153 -5.39 -11.32 0.47
C GLY A 153 -5.79 -11.98 -0.84
N VAL A 154 -6.99 -12.59 -0.84
CA VAL A 154 -7.67 -12.98 -2.09
C VAL A 154 -7.93 -11.74 -2.95
N ASN A 155 -8.30 -10.61 -2.35
CA ASN A 155 -8.46 -9.30 -3.02
C ASN A 155 -7.21 -8.70 -3.66
N ARG A 156 -6.09 -9.43 -3.69
CA ARG A 156 -4.78 -9.01 -4.21
C ARG A 156 -4.17 -7.82 -3.44
N MET A 157 -4.79 -7.37 -2.35
CA MET A 157 -4.26 -6.31 -1.48
C MET A 157 -3.31 -6.89 -0.43
N LEU A 158 -2.39 -6.06 0.06
CA LEU A 158 -1.60 -6.42 1.23
C LEU A 158 -2.43 -6.11 2.48
N ILE A 159 -2.73 -7.13 3.27
CA ILE A 159 -3.33 -7.01 4.60
C ILE A 159 -2.18 -6.83 5.58
N THR A 160 -2.19 -5.72 6.31
CA THR A 160 -1.23 -5.42 7.38
C THR A 160 -1.86 -5.73 8.75
N GLU A 161 -1.10 -5.57 9.83
CA GLU A 161 -1.66 -5.58 11.20
C GLU A 161 -2.75 -4.52 11.42
N LYS A 162 -2.76 -3.45 10.60
CA LYS A 162 -3.79 -2.40 10.59
C LYS A 162 -4.84 -2.61 9.50
N GLY A 163 -4.93 -3.81 8.93
CA GLY A 163 -5.85 -4.15 7.85
C GLY A 163 -5.35 -3.74 6.47
N CYS A 164 -6.27 -3.68 5.51
CA CYS A 164 -5.97 -3.35 4.12
C CYS A 164 -6.55 -2.01 3.63
N CYS A 165 -7.41 -1.33 4.41
CA CYS A 165 -7.95 -0.01 4.05
C CYS A 165 -6.90 1.09 4.22
N GLY A 166 -6.23 1.45 3.14
CA GLY A 166 -5.24 2.51 3.11
C GLY A 166 -4.37 2.43 1.88
N ARG A 167 -3.25 3.16 1.90
CA ARG A 167 -2.25 3.11 0.83
C ARG A 167 -0.85 2.81 1.36
N ILE A 168 -0.01 2.29 0.47
CA ILE A 168 1.37 1.94 0.79
C ILE A 168 2.30 2.86 0.02
N GLY A 169 3.28 3.43 0.73
CA GLY A 169 4.44 4.07 0.14
C GLY A 169 5.71 3.31 0.50
N SER A 170 6.78 3.58 -0.23
CA SER A 170 8.10 3.01 0.04
C SER A 170 9.20 3.94 -0.46
N LEU A 171 10.41 3.70 0.03
CA LEU A 171 11.64 4.34 -0.45
C LEU A 171 12.82 3.39 -0.33
N VAL A 172 13.83 3.61 -1.16
CA VAL A 172 15.11 2.90 -1.12
C VAL A 172 16.17 3.82 -0.52
N THR A 173 17.08 3.29 0.30
CA THR A 173 18.16 4.08 0.92
C THR A 173 19.49 3.32 0.97
N SER A 174 20.60 4.05 0.92
CA SER A 174 21.95 3.52 1.15
C SER A 174 22.26 3.28 2.63
N LEU A 175 21.38 3.71 3.54
CA LEU A 175 21.50 3.43 4.97
C LEU A 175 21.35 1.92 5.25
N PRO A 176 22.34 1.23 5.85
CA PRO A 176 22.22 -0.18 6.19
C PRO A 176 21.42 -0.36 7.49
N LEU A 177 20.25 -1.00 7.39
CA LEU A 177 19.42 -1.39 8.53
C LEU A 177 19.16 -2.90 8.50
N ALA A 178 19.03 -3.50 9.67
CA ALA A 178 18.59 -4.90 9.76
C ALA A 178 17.14 -5.01 9.25
N PRO A 179 16.85 -6.00 8.37
CA PRO A 179 15.50 -6.24 7.89
C PRO A 179 14.58 -6.68 9.03
N ASP A 180 13.29 -6.37 8.93
CA ASP A 180 12.28 -6.96 9.80
C ASP A 180 11.94 -8.38 9.32
N PRO A 181 11.59 -9.30 10.24
CA PRO A 181 11.08 -10.60 9.85
C PRO A 181 9.75 -10.45 9.13
N ARG A 182 9.55 -11.27 8.08
CA ARG A 182 8.24 -11.40 7.46
C ARG A 182 7.28 -12.11 8.43
N PRO A 183 5.98 -11.74 8.45
CA PRO A 183 5.00 -12.42 9.29
C PRO A 183 4.92 -13.92 8.98
N VAL A 184 4.71 -14.73 10.02
CA VAL A 184 4.43 -16.16 9.91
C VAL A 184 2.91 -16.34 9.77
N GLY A 185 2.49 -17.35 8.99
CA GLY A 185 1.06 -17.60 8.73
C GLY A 185 0.43 -16.65 7.71
N GLU A 186 -0.88 -16.71 7.59
CA GLU A 186 -1.70 -15.95 6.64
C GLU A 186 -2.53 -14.89 7.37
N PHE A 187 -2.73 -13.72 6.76
CA PHE A 187 -3.60 -12.67 7.33
C PHE A 187 -5.00 -12.69 6.70
N CYS A 188 -5.16 -13.38 5.58
CA CYS A 188 -6.43 -13.55 4.92
C CYS A 188 -7.10 -14.80 5.47
N LEU A 189 -8.30 -14.67 6.06
CA LEU A 189 -9.05 -15.82 6.60
C LEU A 189 -9.27 -16.92 5.55
N TYR A 190 -9.50 -16.57 4.27
CA TYR A 190 -9.56 -17.59 3.21
C TYR A 190 -8.27 -18.41 3.08
N ARG A 191 -7.12 -17.74 3.10
CA ARG A 191 -5.82 -18.42 2.97
C ARG A 191 -5.44 -19.16 4.25
N HIS A 192 -5.98 -18.73 5.39
CA HIS A 192 -5.80 -19.35 6.69
C HIS A 192 -6.63 -20.64 6.83
N ASP A 193 -7.94 -20.57 6.59
CA ASP A 193 -8.89 -21.67 6.87
C ASP A 193 -10.06 -21.78 5.86
N GLY A 194 -10.08 -20.97 4.80
CA GLY A 194 -11.12 -21.00 3.78
C GLY A 194 -12.42 -20.27 4.13
N SER A 195 -12.53 -19.63 5.30
CA SER A 195 -13.82 -19.13 5.83
C SER A 195 -14.36 -17.84 5.22
N CYS A 196 -13.58 -17.09 4.44
CA CYS A 196 -13.94 -15.72 4.04
C CYS A 196 -13.79 -15.46 2.54
N LEU A 197 -14.83 -14.94 1.89
CA LEU A 197 -14.76 -14.47 0.49
C LEU A 197 -15.47 -13.12 0.27
N GLU A 198 -15.61 -12.29 1.31
CA GLU A 198 -16.44 -11.07 1.19
C GLU A 198 -15.88 -10.08 0.18
N CYS A 199 -14.56 -10.04 0.02
CA CYS A 199 -13.95 -9.22 -1.02
C CYS A 199 -14.36 -9.62 -2.45
N VAL A 200 -14.59 -10.92 -2.71
CA VAL A 200 -15.10 -11.44 -3.97
C VAL A 200 -16.56 -11.05 -4.12
N LYS A 201 -17.38 -11.27 -3.07
CA LYS A 201 -18.81 -10.90 -3.07
C LYS A 201 -19.03 -9.39 -3.27
N HIS A 202 -18.12 -8.55 -2.77
CA HIS A 202 -18.20 -7.09 -2.91
C HIS A 202 -17.77 -6.60 -4.30
N CYS A 203 -17.18 -7.45 -5.15
CA CYS A 203 -16.73 -7.05 -6.49
C CYS A 203 -17.91 -6.94 -7.47
N ARG A 204 -18.44 -5.71 -7.61
CA ARG A 204 -19.62 -5.41 -8.46
C ARG A 204 -19.44 -5.70 -9.95
N VAL A 205 -18.19 -5.78 -10.41
CA VAL A 205 -17.84 -6.02 -11.82
C VAL A 205 -17.30 -7.43 -12.06
N GLU A 206 -17.37 -8.30 -11.05
CA GLU A 206 -16.93 -9.71 -11.14
C GLU A 206 -15.49 -9.84 -11.68
N ALA A 207 -14.65 -8.87 -11.34
CA ALA A 207 -13.25 -8.84 -11.73
C ALA A 207 -12.36 -9.71 -10.84
N LEU A 208 -12.88 -10.22 -9.72
CA LEU A 208 -12.11 -10.90 -8.70
C LEU A 208 -12.74 -12.25 -8.37
N SER A 209 -11.95 -13.31 -8.42
CA SER A 209 -12.27 -14.62 -7.84
C SER A 209 -11.13 -15.09 -6.93
N VAL A 210 -11.22 -16.32 -6.42
CA VAL A 210 -10.12 -16.92 -5.66
C VAL A 210 -8.90 -17.08 -6.56
N GLU A 211 -9.10 -17.70 -7.72
CA GLU A 211 -8.07 -18.12 -8.65
C GLU A 211 -7.62 -17.00 -9.58
N ASP A 212 -8.51 -16.07 -9.95
CA ASP A 212 -8.28 -15.12 -11.03
C ASP A 212 -8.59 -13.66 -10.65
N TYR A 213 -8.01 -12.74 -11.41
CA TYR A 213 -8.23 -11.30 -11.28
C TYR A 213 -8.17 -10.62 -12.65
N ASP A 214 -9.33 -10.25 -13.18
CA ASP A 214 -9.48 -9.48 -14.41
C ASP A 214 -9.16 -8.00 -14.15
N ARG A 215 -7.88 -7.68 -14.35
CA ARG A 215 -7.35 -6.31 -14.20
C ARG A 215 -8.07 -5.30 -15.08
N ARG A 216 -8.55 -5.70 -16.26
CA ARG A 216 -9.19 -4.78 -17.21
C ARG A 216 -10.60 -4.42 -16.74
N LYS A 217 -11.39 -5.40 -16.30
CA LYS A 217 -12.70 -5.14 -15.68
C LYS A 217 -12.56 -4.29 -14.42
N CYS A 218 -11.61 -4.60 -13.55
CA CYS A 218 -11.37 -3.80 -12.35
C CYS A 218 -10.93 -2.37 -12.69
N TYR A 219 -10.05 -2.20 -13.67
CA TYR A 219 -9.59 -0.86 -14.06
C TYR A 219 -10.69 -0.05 -14.76
N GLY A 220 -11.58 -0.70 -15.51
CA GLY A 220 -12.73 -0.04 -16.14
C GLY A 220 -13.61 0.73 -15.15
N VAL A 221 -13.93 0.15 -13.98
CA VAL A 221 -14.67 0.87 -12.94
C VAL A 221 -13.81 1.95 -12.25
N CYS A 222 -12.50 1.78 -12.13
CA CYS A 222 -11.62 2.84 -11.64
C CYS A 222 -11.64 4.07 -12.58
N LEU A 223 -11.62 3.86 -13.90
CA LEU A 223 -11.72 4.95 -14.87
C LEU A 223 -13.07 5.67 -14.81
N GLN A 224 -14.16 4.95 -14.53
CA GLN A 224 -15.47 5.58 -14.28
C GLN A 224 -15.45 6.48 -13.03
N ASN A 225 -14.75 6.05 -11.97
CA ASN A 225 -14.56 6.89 -10.77
C ASN A 225 -13.66 8.10 -11.05
N GLU A 226 -12.64 7.94 -11.89
CA GLU A 226 -11.79 9.08 -12.31
C GLU A 226 -12.61 10.14 -13.04
N GLU A 227 -13.53 9.75 -13.94
CA GLU A 227 -14.42 10.71 -14.62
C GLU A 227 -15.43 11.34 -13.65
N GLU A 228 -16.06 10.53 -12.78
CA GLU A 228 -17.04 11.01 -11.79
C GLU A 228 -16.45 12.05 -10.84
N TYR A 229 -15.19 11.85 -10.42
CA TYR A 229 -14.50 12.69 -9.43
C TYR A 229 -13.36 13.53 -10.03
N ARG A 230 -13.45 13.85 -11.32
CA ARG A 230 -12.39 14.57 -12.06
C ARG A 230 -12.00 15.91 -11.44
N GLU A 231 -12.93 16.56 -10.71
CA GLU A 231 -12.68 17.81 -10.00
C GLU A 231 -11.73 17.64 -8.80
N MET A 232 -11.57 16.42 -8.29
CA MET A 232 -10.63 16.08 -7.23
C MET A 232 -9.24 15.75 -7.75
N GLY A 233 -9.07 15.62 -9.07
CA GLY A 233 -7.86 15.10 -9.70
C GLY A 233 -7.99 13.62 -10.06
N LYS A 234 -6.85 12.92 -10.14
CA LYS A 234 -6.81 11.53 -10.61
C LYS A 234 -7.30 10.55 -9.53
N ALA A 235 -8.60 10.29 -9.53
CA ALA A 235 -9.28 9.39 -8.59
C ALA A 235 -9.61 8.02 -9.22
N ASP A 236 -8.63 7.37 -9.85
CA ASP A 236 -8.77 6.02 -10.43
C ASP A 236 -8.84 4.91 -9.37
N VAL A 237 -9.92 4.92 -8.59
CA VAL A 237 -10.11 4.05 -7.43
C VAL A 237 -11.52 3.48 -7.36
N CYS A 238 -11.65 2.26 -6.82
CA CYS A 238 -12.94 1.61 -6.54
C CYS A 238 -13.05 1.19 -5.06
N GLY A 239 -12.13 0.35 -4.60
CA GLY A 239 -12.00 0.02 -3.17
C GLY A 239 -13.07 -0.88 -2.55
N LYS A 240 -14.12 -1.29 -3.28
CA LYS A 240 -15.22 -2.12 -2.75
C LYS A 240 -14.72 -3.42 -2.08
N CYS A 241 -13.71 -4.05 -2.66
CA CYS A 241 -13.13 -5.30 -2.15
C CYS A 241 -12.21 -5.12 -0.92
N LEU A 242 -12.04 -3.88 -0.44
CA LEU A 242 -11.32 -3.54 0.79
C LEU A 242 -12.27 -3.15 1.92
N THR A 243 -13.49 -2.73 1.60
CA THR A 243 -14.41 -2.07 2.54
C THR A 243 -15.41 -3.07 3.14
N GLU A 244 -15.67 -2.95 4.45
CA GLU A 244 -16.57 -3.81 5.22
C GLU A 244 -16.28 -5.32 5.08
N VAL A 245 -14.99 -5.69 4.99
CA VAL A 245 -14.53 -7.08 5.03
C VAL A 245 -13.76 -7.33 6.33
N PRO A 246 -13.61 -8.58 6.81
CA PRO A 246 -12.94 -8.86 8.08
C PRO A 246 -11.52 -8.26 8.21
N CYS A 247 -10.78 -8.16 7.08
CA CYS A 247 -9.44 -7.60 7.04
C CYS A 247 -9.37 -6.09 6.72
N SER A 248 -10.49 -5.37 6.69
CA SER A 248 -10.49 -3.93 6.37
C SER A 248 -9.58 -3.12 7.29
N TRP A 249 -9.66 -3.37 8.60
CA TRP A 249 -9.11 -2.49 9.64
C TRP A 249 -8.15 -3.17 10.63
N VAL A 250 -7.92 -4.48 10.44
CA VAL A 250 -7.11 -5.31 11.33
C VAL A 250 -6.58 -6.52 10.57
N ASN A 251 -5.56 -7.20 11.09
CA ASN A 251 -5.26 -8.58 10.74
C ASN A 251 -6.28 -9.52 11.43
N PRO A 252 -7.25 -10.10 10.70
CA PRO A 252 -8.30 -10.92 11.30
C PRO A 252 -7.80 -12.30 11.76
N ALA A 253 -6.63 -12.75 11.29
CA ALA A 253 -6.05 -14.04 11.64
C ALA A 253 -5.12 -13.98 12.88
N ALA A 254 -4.88 -12.78 13.43
CA ALA A 254 -4.01 -12.60 14.60
C ALA A 254 -4.53 -13.30 15.87
N HIS A 255 -5.83 -13.62 15.93
CA HIS A 255 -6.44 -14.35 17.05
C HIS A 255 -6.46 -15.87 16.83
N SER A 256 -6.29 -16.33 15.58
CA SER A 256 -6.37 -17.74 15.18
C SER A 256 -5.07 -18.52 15.44
N THR A 257 -3.96 -17.83 15.73
CA THR A 257 -2.63 -18.41 15.96
C THR A 257 -2.31 -18.65 17.43
N ARG A 258 -3.32 -18.62 18.31
CA ARG A 258 -3.19 -18.86 19.76
C ARG A 258 -3.69 -20.24 20.21
N GLU A 259 -3.72 -21.22 19.31
CA GLU A 259 -3.97 -22.63 19.62
C GLU A 259 -2.72 -23.48 19.44
#